data_AF-A0A3M1PVM8-F1
#
_entry.id   AF-A0A3M1PVM8-F1
#
_cell.length_a   1.000
_cell.length_b   1.000
_cell.length_c   1.000
_cell.angle_alpha   90.00
_cell.angle_beta   90.00
_cell.angle_gamma   90.00
#
_symmetry.space_group_name_H-M   'P 1'
#
loop_
_entity.id
_entity.type
_entity.pdbx_description
1 polymer ?
#
loop_
_entity_poly.entity_id
_entity_poly.type
_entity_poly.pdbx_seq_one_letter_code
_entity_poly.pdbx_strand_id
1 'polypeptide(L)'
;MPPSHRVEDADGRRPAAPRLIERIRAAGIRVTGPRRAIARVLEEAGDHLDVEEITRRAQKIDPSIHRATVYRTLGLFKGLGLVDELDLLHLRGERHFYEIRESATHAHVICTHCGKILEIGGETIAAFEQAISEETGFRVESMRFEIGGYCPDCPAPPRRS
;
A
#
# COMPACT_ATOMS: atom_id res chain seq x y z
N MET A 1 -2.43 15.04 17.66
CA MET A 1 -1.89 13.73 17.26
C MET A 1 -2.02 12.78 18.44
N PRO A 2 -2.94 11.80 18.43
CA PRO A 2 -2.89 10.68 19.36
C PRO A 2 -2.05 9.53 18.76
N PRO A 3 -1.48 8.65 19.61
CA PRO A 3 -0.49 7.66 19.20
C PRO A 3 -1.17 6.47 18.51
N SER A 4 -0.55 5.98 17.43
CA SER A 4 -0.86 4.66 16.88
C SER A 4 -0.42 3.62 17.90
N HIS A 5 -1.37 2.98 18.57
CA HIS A 5 -1.08 1.85 19.46
C HIS A 5 -0.46 0.73 18.63
N ARG A 6 0.83 0.50 18.86
CA ARG A 6 1.68 -0.45 18.15
C ARG A 6 2.01 -1.55 19.16
N VAL A 7 1.76 -2.80 18.80
CA VAL A 7 2.17 -3.94 19.62
C VAL A 7 3.68 -4.10 19.45
N GLU A 8 4.41 -3.95 20.56
CA GLU A 8 5.86 -4.01 20.63
C GLU A 8 6.30 -5.39 21.15
N ASP A 9 7.30 -5.97 20.49
CA ASP A 9 8.07 -7.14 20.93
C ASP A 9 8.84 -6.82 22.23
N ALA A 10 9.31 -7.83 22.96
CA ALA A 10 10.05 -7.66 24.23
C ALA A 10 11.33 -6.80 24.13
N ASP A 11 11.85 -6.58 22.91
CA ASP A 11 13.02 -5.74 22.61
C ASP A 11 12.66 -4.46 21.82
N GLY A 12 11.37 -4.14 21.64
CA GLY A 12 10.89 -2.92 20.99
C GLY A 12 11.21 -2.78 19.50
N ARG A 13 11.55 -3.89 18.82
CA ARG A 13 11.91 -3.89 17.39
C ARG A 13 11.09 -4.94 16.62
N ARG A 14 10.13 -4.45 15.82
CA ARG A 14 9.45 -5.25 14.77
C ARG A 14 10.54 -5.92 13.91
N PRO A 15 10.51 -7.24 13.67
CA PRO A 15 11.41 -7.83 12.68
C PRO A 15 11.15 -7.12 11.34
N ALA A 16 12.20 -6.52 10.78
CA ALA A 16 12.06 -5.82 9.51
C ALA A 16 11.56 -6.82 8.47
N ALA A 17 10.44 -6.51 7.81
CA ALA A 17 9.95 -7.32 6.70
C ALA A 17 11.11 -7.51 5.68
N PRO A 18 11.27 -8.71 5.07
CA PRO A 18 12.31 -8.94 4.09
C PRO A 18 12.23 -7.87 3.00
N ARG A 19 13.40 -7.39 2.57
CA ARG A 19 13.45 -6.34 1.55
C ARG A 19 12.70 -6.81 0.31
N LEU A 20 12.05 -5.89 -0.40
CA LEU A 20 11.25 -6.19 -1.59
C LEU A 20 12.07 -6.98 -2.62
N ILE A 21 13.37 -6.69 -2.74
CA ILE A 21 14.31 -7.43 -3.62
C ILE A 21 14.49 -8.89 -3.21
N GLU A 22 14.47 -9.21 -1.92
CA GLU A 22 14.56 -10.58 -1.43
C GLU A 22 13.28 -11.34 -1.75
N ARG A 23 12.12 -10.70 -1.59
CA ARG A 23 10.82 -11.25 -1.98
C ARG A 23 10.75 -11.51 -3.50
N ILE A 24 11.25 -10.59 -4.32
CA ILE A 24 11.35 -10.77 -5.78
C ILE A 24 12.24 -11.98 -6.14
N ARG A 25 13.39 -12.14 -5.46
CA ARG A 25 14.27 -13.29 -5.68
C ARG A 25 13.62 -14.60 -5.26
N ALA A 26 12.93 -14.61 -4.11
CA ALA A 26 12.22 -15.78 -3.61
C ALA A 26 11.11 -16.23 -4.59
N ALA A 27 10.50 -15.29 -5.31
CA ALA A 27 9.55 -15.56 -6.38
C ALA A 27 10.19 -16.05 -7.71
N GLY A 28 11.51 -16.33 -7.74
CA GLY A 28 12.21 -16.82 -8.93
C GLY A 28 12.43 -15.77 -10.02
N ILE A 29 12.19 -14.50 -9.73
CA ILE A 29 12.28 -13.42 -10.71
C ILE A 29 13.69 -12.82 -10.73
N ARG A 30 14.25 -12.69 -11.92
CA ARG A 30 15.55 -12.01 -12.14
C ARG A 30 15.50 -10.58 -11.64
N VAL A 31 16.43 -10.17 -10.78
CA VAL A 31 16.54 -8.78 -10.31
C VAL A 31 17.41 -7.96 -11.28
N THR A 32 16.77 -7.21 -12.17
CA THR A 32 17.43 -6.29 -13.11
C THR A 32 17.71 -4.93 -12.45
N GLY A 33 18.54 -4.09 -13.10
CA GLY A 33 18.81 -2.71 -12.67
C GLY A 33 17.54 -1.89 -12.42
N PRO A 34 16.60 -1.82 -13.39
CA PRO A 34 15.34 -1.11 -13.20
C PRO A 34 14.47 -1.66 -12.05
N ARG A 35 14.37 -3.00 -11.92
CA ARG A 35 13.62 -3.63 -10.82
C ARG A 35 14.19 -3.25 -9.46
N ARG A 36 15.52 -3.19 -9.35
CA ARG A 36 16.22 -2.78 -8.13
C ARG A 36 16.00 -1.31 -7.80
N ALA A 37 16.09 -0.43 -8.80
CA ALA A 37 15.89 1.00 -8.61
C ALA A 37 14.44 1.29 -8.16
N ILE A 38 13.45 0.70 -8.82
CA ILE A 38 12.04 0.90 -8.48
C ILE A 38 11.71 0.31 -7.10
N ALA A 39 12.22 -0.89 -6.79
CA ALA A 39 12.04 -1.48 -5.45
C ALA A 39 12.62 -0.58 -4.35
N ARG A 40 13.82 -0.02 -4.57
CA ARG A 40 14.44 0.93 -3.63
C ARG A 40 13.60 2.19 -3.44
N VAL A 41 13.06 2.76 -4.52
CA VAL A 41 12.20 3.94 -4.46
C VAL A 41 10.96 3.67 -3.60
N LEU A 42 10.33 2.50 -3.75
CA LEU A 42 9.18 2.11 -2.95
C LEU A 42 9.55 1.88 -1.48
N GLU A 43 10.70 1.27 -1.20
CA GLU A 43 11.19 1.04 0.18
C GLU A 43 11.54 2.36 0.90
N GLU A 44 12.10 3.34 0.18
CA GLU A 44 12.50 4.64 0.73
C GLU A 44 11.32 5.62 0.88
N ALA A 45 10.19 5.36 0.23
CA ALA A 45 9.05 6.26 0.24
C ALA A 45 8.34 6.32 1.60
N GLY A 46 8.22 5.18 2.28
CA GLY A 46 7.51 5.06 3.56
C GLY A 46 6.02 5.42 3.53
N ASP A 47 5.47 5.71 2.34
CA ASP A 47 4.10 6.15 2.05
C ASP A 47 3.78 5.83 0.57
N HIS A 48 2.57 6.16 0.13
CA HIS A 48 2.02 5.91 -1.20
C HIS A 48 2.64 6.81 -2.27
N LEU A 49 3.11 6.23 -3.39
CA LEU A 49 3.65 7.00 -4.52
C LEU A 49 2.84 6.80 -5.80
N ASP A 50 2.57 7.88 -6.53
CA ASP A 50 2.06 7.76 -7.90
C ASP A 50 3.19 7.41 -8.90
N VAL A 51 2.79 7.01 -10.12
CA VAL A 51 3.74 6.60 -11.17
C VAL A 51 4.69 7.74 -11.56
N GLU A 52 4.23 8.98 -11.53
CA GLU A 52 5.06 10.13 -11.91
C GLU A 52 6.19 10.32 -10.92
N GLU A 53 5.88 10.26 -9.63
CA GLU A 53 6.86 10.37 -8.55
C GLU A 53 7.81 9.17 -8.52
N ILE A 54 7.31 7.95 -8.74
CA ILE A 54 8.16 6.75 -8.87
C ILE A 54 9.12 6.93 -10.05
N THR A 55 8.61 7.37 -11.20
CA THR A 55 9.43 7.59 -12.41
C THR A 55 10.51 8.62 -12.14
N ARG A 56 10.14 9.78 -11.57
CA ARG A 56 11.05 10.88 -11.27
C ARG A 56 12.14 10.45 -10.28
N ARG A 57 11.79 9.72 -9.21
CA ARG A 57 12.77 9.22 -8.23
C ARG A 57 13.66 8.13 -8.83
N ALA A 58 13.10 7.21 -9.61
CA ALA A 58 13.87 6.13 -10.25
C ALA A 58 14.86 6.69 -11.28
N GLN A 59 14.50 7.73 -12.02
CA GLN A 59 15.39 8.41 -12.98
C GLN A 59 16.62 9.04 -12.33
N LYS A 60 16.52 9.47 -11.07
CA LYS A 60 17.69 9.96 -10.31
C LYS A 60 18.68 8.85 -10.00
N ILE A 61 18.24 7.59 -9.99
CA ILE A 61 19.08 6.40 -9.75
C ILE A 61 19.63 5.89 -11.08
N ASP A 62 18.76 5.78 -12.09
CA ASP A 62 19.10 5.31 -13.44
C ASP A 62 18.29 6.13 -14.48
N PRO A 63 18.94 7.04 -15.24
CA PRO A 63 18.27 7.89 -16.21
C PRO A 63 17.56 7.16 -17.36
N SER A 64 17.87 5.88 -17.60
CA SER A 64 17.21 5.07 -18.63
C SER A 64 15.82 4.57 -18.23
N ILE A 65 15.42 4.75 -16.97
CA ILE A 65 14.12 4.34 -16.48
C ILE A 65 13.07 5.36 -16.92
N HIS A 66 12.14 4.91 -17.76
CA HIS A 66 10.99 5.72 -18.18
C HIS A 66 9.68 5.13 -17.67
N ARG A 67 8.60 5.90 -17.80
CA ARG A 67 7.26 5.56 -17.33
C ARG A 67 6.80 4.16 -17.75
N ALA A 68 7.08 3.75 -18.99
CA ALA A 68 6.75 2.40 -19.47
C ALA A 68 7.49 1.28 -18.71
N THR A 69 8.74 1.51 -18.31
CA THR A 69 9.52 0.57 -17.48
C THR A 69 8.96 0.51 -16.06
N VAL A 70 8.50 1.63 -15.53
CA VAL A 70 7.82 1.70 -14.23
C VAL A 70 6.54 0.88 -14.25
N TYR A 71 5.63 1.13 -15.19
CA TYR A 71 4.38 0.34 -15.32
C TYR A 71 4.62 -1.16 -15.46
N ARG A 72 5.56 -1.59 -16.33
CA ARG A 72 5.89 -3.02 -16.48
C ARG A 72 6.42 -3.64 -15.18
N THR A 73 7.19 -2.87 -14.41
CA THR A 73 7.78 -3.35 -13.16
C THR A 73 6.74 -3.40 -12.05
N LEU A 74 5.90 -2.37 -11.92
CA LEU A 74 4.79 -2.35 -10.95
C LEU A 74 3.77 -3.44 -11.25
N GLY A 75 3.41 -3.65 -12.53
CA GLY A 75 2.52 -4.74 -12.93
C GLY A 75 3.07 -6.12 -12.54
N LEU A 76 4.38 -6.32 -12.69
CA LEU A 76 5.05 -7.54 -12.21
C LEU A 76 4.98 -7.67 -10.68
N PHE A 77 5.30 -6.61 -9.93
CA PHE A 77 5.28 -6.66 -8.47
C PHE A 77 3.87 -6.89 -7.93
N LYS A 78 2.86 -6.29 -8.55
CA LYS A 78 1.44 -6.55 -8.26
C LYS A 78 1.06 -7.99 -8.54
N GLY A 79 1.44 -8.53 -9.71
CA GLY A 79 1.17 -9.93 -10.06
C GLY A 79 1.80 -10.95 -9.10
N LEU A 80 2.86 -10.54 -8.39
CA LEU A 80 3.52 -11.32 -7.35
C LEU A 80 2.96 -11.08 -5.94
N GLY A 81 1.95 -10.22 -5.79
CA GLY A 81 1.42 -9.82 -4.48
C GLY A 81 2.44 -9.07 -3.61
N LEU A 82 3.36 -8.31 -4.23
CA LEU A 82 4.42 -7.59 -3.52
C LEU A 82 4.12 -6.09 -3.36
N VAL A 83 3.27 -5.55 -4.23
CA VAL A 83 2.90 -4.15 -4.28
C VAL A 83 1.40 -4.05 -4.45
N ASP A 84 0.80 -3.11 -3.74
CA ASP A 84 -0.59 -2.73 -3.91
C ASP A 84 -0.72 -1.47 -4.77
N GLU A 85 -1.81 -1.40 -5.52
CA GLU A 85 -2.20 -0.20 -6.27
C GLU A 85 -3.48 0.34 -5.63
N LEU A 86 -3.49 1.59 -5.21
CA LEU A 86 -4.62 2.27 -4.60
C LEU A 86 -5.18 3.29 -5.58
N ASP A 87 -6.50 3.28 -5.74
CA ASP A 87 -7.20 4.27 -6.58
C ASP A 87 -7.60 5.52 -5.77
N LEU A 88 -7.50 5.43 -4.44
CA LEU A 88 -7.87 6.46 -3.48
C LEU A 88 -9.24 7.12 -3.77
N LEU A 89 -10.22 6.32 -4.20
CA LEU A 89 -11.57 6.76 -4.57
C LEU A 89 -11.58 7.92 -5.60
N HIS A 90 -10.55 8.02 -6.44
CA HIS A 90 -10.33 9.12 -7.40
C HIS A 90 -10.31 10.53 -6.78
N LEU A 91 -10.12 10.65 -5.47
CA LEU A 91 -10.12 11.95 -4.75
C LEU A 91 -8.97 12.86 -5.18
N ARG A 92 -7.95 12.29 -5.82
CA ARG A 92 -6.81 13.01 -6.42
C ARG A 92 -6.81 12.91 -7.96
N GLY A 93 -7.99 12.78 -8.56
CA GLY A 93 -8.17 12.50 -10.00
C GLY A 93 -7.98 11.01 -10.31
N GLU A 94 -7.78 10.67 -11.59
CA GLU A 94 -7.53 9.29 -12.07
C GLU A 94 -6.12 8.77 -11.73
N ARG A 95 -5.52 9.27 -10.64
CA ARG A 95 -4.16 8.88 -10.24
C ARG A 95 -4.20 7.65 -9.36
N HIS A 96 -3.45 6.64 -9.78
CA HIS A 96 -3.17 5.46 -8.98
C HIS A 96 -1.88 5.64 -8.18
N PHE A 97 -1.93 5.20 -6.93
CA PHE A 97 -0.82 5.21 -5.99
C PHE A 97 -0.36 3.78 -5.72
N TYR A 98 0.91 3.60 -5.36
CA TYR A 98 1.50 2.29 -5.16
C TYR A 98 2.27 2.24 -3.85
N GLU A 99 2.20 1.10 -3.18
CA GLU A 99 2.89 0.83 -1.92
C GLU A 99 3.39 -0.62 -1.86
N ILE A 100 4.32 -0.91 -0.95
CA ILE A 100 4.76 -2.28 -0.71
C ILE A 100 3.70 -2.98 0.12
N ARG A 101 3.20 -4.12 -0.38
CA ARG A 101 2.28 -4.96 0.40
C ARG A 101 2.99 -5.51 1.63
N GLU A 102 2.61 -5.05 2.81
CA GLU A 102 2.95 -5.68 4.09
C GLU A 102 2.09 -6.94 4.31
N SER A 103 2.60 -7.91 5.06
CA SER A 103 1.89 -9.16 5.35
C SER A 103 0.66 -8.99 6.26
N ALA A 104 0.45 -7.79 6.82
CA ALA A 104 -0.67 -7.51 7.70
C ALA A 104 -1.85 -6.93 6.90
N THR A 105 -3.03 -7.54 7.02
CA THR A 105 -4.27 -7.03 6.45
C THR A 105 -4.62 -5.69 7.09
N HIS A 106 -4.72 -4.64 6.27
CA HIS A 106 -5.08 -3.29 6.69
C HIS A 106 -6.06 -2.66 5.69
N ALA A 107 -6.75 -1.62 6.14
CA ALA A 107 -7.69 -0.84 5.34
C ALA A 107 -7.25 0.62 5.26
N HIS A 108 -7.47 1.25 4.12
CA HIS A 108 -7.23 2.67 3.91
C HIS A 108 -8.52 3.47 4.13
N VAL A 109 -8.45 4.43 5.05
CA VAL A 109 -9.50 5.43 5.29
C VAL A 109 -9.02 6.78 4.80
N ILE A 110 -9.74 7.36 3.84
CA ILE A 110 -9.32 8.57 3.15
C ILE A 110 -10.31 9.69 3.48
N CYS A 111 -9.77 10.84 3.88
CA CYS A 111 -10.54 12.06 4.02
C CYS A 111 -10.88 12.61 2.63
N THR A 112 -12.16 12.66 2.28
CA THR A 112 -12.66 13.18 0.99
C THR A 112 -12.53 14.70 0.88
N HIS A 113 -12.26 15.39 1.98
CA HIS A 113 -12.06 16.84 2.01
C HIS A 113 -10.60 17.26 1.79
N CYS A 114 -9.68 16.70 2.58
CA CYS A 114 -8.26 17.11 2.57
C CYS A 114 -7.31 16.06 1.99
N GLY A 115 -7.81 14.86 1.66
CA GLY A 115 -6.99 13.77 1.12
C GLY A 115 -6.01 13.15 2.13
N LYS A 116 -6.22 13.37 3.44
CA LYS A 116 -5.50 12.68 4.52
C LYS A 116 -5.86 11.19 4.50
N ILE A 117 -4.86 10.32 4.63
CA ILE A 117 -5.04 8.87 4.67
C ILE A 117 -4.74 8.39 6.09
N LEU A 118 -5.59 7.51 6.61
CA LEU A 118 -5.38 6.74 7.84
C LEU A 118 -5.40 5.26 7.49
N GLU A 119 -4.47 4.52 8.06
CA GLU A 119 -4.48 3.05 8.02
C GLU A 119 -5.22 2.49 9.24
N ILE A 120 -6.08 1.52 9.01
CA ILE A 120 -6.70 0.69 10.05
C ILE A 120 -6.13 -0.70 9.92
N GLY A 121 -5.38 -1.16 10.92
CA GLY A 121 -4.66 -2.43 10.86
C GLY A 121 -5.31 -3.58 11.64
N GLY A 122 -4.93 -4.80 11.25
CA GLY A 122 -4.72 -5.95 12.14
C GLY A 122 -6.00 -6.64 12.59
N GLU A 123 -6.38 -6.43 13.85
CA GLU A 123 -7.42 -7.22 14.51
C GLU A 123 -8.82 -6.96 13.94
N THR A 124 -9.15 -5.70 13.67
CA THR A 124 -10.46 -5.34 13.12
C THR A 124 -10.68 -5.95 11.74
N ILE A 125 -9.65 -5.93 10.90
CA ILE A 125 -9.74 -6.45 9.53
C ILE A 125 -9.71 -7.98 9.52
N ALA A 126 -8.88 -8.61 10.36
CA ALA A 126 -8.85 -10.06 10.50
C ALA A 126 -10.19 -10.61 11.04
N ALA A 127 -10.81 -9.93 12.01
CA ALA A 127 -12.13 -10.32 12.52
C ALA A 127 -13.21 -10.23 11.44
N PHE A 128 -13.13 -9.22 10.57
CA PHE A 128 -14.04 -9.10 9.43
C PHE A 128 -13.82 -10.19 8.38
N GLU A 129 -12.56 -10.52 8.07
CA GLU A 129 -12.22 -11.64 7.18
C GLU A 129 -12.86 -12.95 7.66
N GLN A 130 -12.69 -13.23 8.95
CA GLN A 130 -13.21 -14.43 9.58
C GLN A 130 -14.75 -14.47 9.50
N ALA A 131 -15.43 -13.36 9.82
CA ALA A 131 -16.87 -13.28 9.72
C ALA A 131 -17.38 -13.57 8.30
N ILE A 132 -16.71 -13.02 7.27
CA ILE A 132 -17.05 -13.30 5.86
C ILE A 132 -16.85 -14.78 5.52
N SER A 133 -15.73 -15.37 5.94
CA SER A 133 -15.47 -16.80 5.72
C SER A 133 -16.52 -17.69 6.39
N GLU A 134 -16.94 -17.37 7.60
CA GLU A 134 -17.97 -18.11 8.35
C GLU A 134 -19.36 -17.98 7.72
N GLU A 135 -19.74 -16.78 7.28
CA GLU A 135 -21.05 -16.51 6.70
C GLU A 135 -21.20 -17.11 5.29
N THR A 136 -20.13 -17.09 4.50
CA THR A 136 -20.17 -17.48 3.08
C THR A 136 -19.62 -18.87 2.80
N GLY A 137 -18.84 -19.43 3.72
CA GLY A 137 -18.06 -20.65 3.50
C GLY A 137 -16.87 -20.45 2.56
N PHE A 138 -16.52 -19.21 2.19
CA PHE A 138 -15.40 -18.95 1.28
C PHE A 138 -14.06 -19.04 2.02
N ARG A 139 -13.07 -19.68 1.37
CA ARG A 139 -11.66 -19.48 1.72
C ARG A 139 -11.22 -18.15 1.12
N VAL A 140 -11.25 -17.10 1.92
CA VAL A 140 -10.86 -15.75 1.50
C VAL A 140 -9.36 -15.76 1.16
N GLU A 141 -9.02 -15.44 -0.10
CA GLU A 141 -7.63 -15.34 -0.54
C GLU A 141 -7.14 -13.89 -0.60
N SER A 142 -8.07 -12.93 -0.68
CA SER A 142 -7.76 -11.51 -0.75
C SER A 142 -8.95 -10.66 -0.32
N MET A 143 -8.67 -9.58 0.40
CA MET A 143 -9.61 -8.49 0.66
C MET A 143 -8.95 -7.16 0.39
N ARG A 144 -9.75 -6.18 -0.04
CA ARG A 144 -9.31 -4.80 -0.24
C ARG A 144 -10.39 -3.87 0.28
N PHE A 145 -9.98 -2.89 1.08
CA PHE A 145 -10.87 -1.88 1.63
C PHE A 145 -10.46 -0.50 1.13
N GLU A 146 -11.43 0.24 0.61
CA GLU A 146 -11.31 1.67 0.37
C GLU A 146 -12.46 2.35 1.10
N ILE A 147 -12.13 3.17 2.09
CA ILE A 147 -13.12 3.80 2.96
C ILE A 147 -12.99 5.31 2.79
N GLY A 148 -14.06 5.97 2.38
CA GLY A 148 -14.13 7.43 2.24
C GLY A 148 -14.86 8.07 3.41
N GLY A 149 -14.32 9.15 3.97
CA GLY A 149 -14.97 9.88 5.07
C GLY A 149 -14.41 11.28 5.28
N TYR A 150 -14.68 11.88 6.43
CA TYR A 150 -14.09 13.14 6.86
C TYR A 150 -13.19 12.86 8.05
N CYS A 151 -11.94 13.32 8.02
CA CYS A 151 -11.05 13.19 9.17
C CYS A 151 -11.50 14.14 10.30
N PRO A 152 -11.05 13.91 11.56
CA PRO A 152 -11.42 14.75 12.69
C PRO A 152 -11.05 16.23 12.53
N ASP A 153 -10.09 16.53 11.65
CA ASP A 153 -9.59 17.88 11.39
C ASP A 153 -10.41 18.61 10.30
N CYS A 154 -11.38 17.96 9.67
CA CYS A 154 -12.14 18.50 8.53
C CYS A 154 -13.63 18.67 8.85
N PRO A 155 -14.26 19.72 8.32
CA PRO A 155 -15.69 19.94 8.51
C PRO A 155 -16.50 18.90 7.71
N ALA A 156 -17.11 17.96 8.42
CA ALA A 156 -18.06 17.03 7.82
C ALA A 156 -19.39 17.74 7.53
N PRO A 157 -19.97 17.59 6.33
CA PRO A 157 -21.33 18.04 6.08
C PRO A 157 -22.30 17.25 6.98
N PRO A 158 -23.44 17.84 7.37
CA PRO A 158 -24.44 17.14 8.17
C PRO A 158 -24.88 15.86 7.46
N ARG A 159 -24.96 14.75 8.22
CA ARG A 159 -25.49 13.48 7.68
C ARG A 159 -26.92 13.73 7.23
N ARG A 160 -27.21 13.48 5.96
CA ARG A 160 -28.59 13.44 5.47
C ARG A 160 -29.21 12.17 6.03
N SER A 161 -30.22 12.33 6.89
CA SER A 161 -31.08 11.23 7.39
C SER A 161 -31.87 10.61 6.26
#